data_AF-A0AAV9ZDP8-F1
#
_entry.id   AF-A0AAV9ZDP8-F1
#
_cell.length_a   1.000
_cell.length_b   1.000
_cell.length_c   1.000
_cell.angle_alpha   90.00
_cell.angle_beta   90.00
_cell.angle_gamma   90.00
#
_symmetry.space_group_name_H-M   'P 1'
#
loop_
_entity.id
_entity.type
_entity.pdbx_description
1 polymer ?
#
loop_
_entity_poly.entity_id
_entity_poly.type
_entity_poly.pdbx_seq_one_letter_code
_entity_poly.pdbx_strand_id
1 'polypeptide(L)'
;MEADRALLAQNEAHIRDIQSLPPDLQRSQSLSELHEAKAVIQNRLDAFIYPVLTLPNEVVSEIFIQFLPAYPKPPPLVGTSSPTLLTHICQKWRAIALATPKLWRVIDM
;
A
#
# COMPACT_ATOMS: atom_id res chain seq x y z
N MET A 1 35.34 -12.22 -40.31
CA MET A 1 33.99 -12.02 -40.89
C MET A 1 33.10 -13.24 -40.70
N GLU A 2 33.60 -14.45 -40.90
CA GLU A 2 32.80 -15.68 -40.81
C GLU A 2 32.54 -16.13 -39.36
N ALA A 3 33.55 -16.01 -38.48
CA ALA A 3 33.41 -16.29 -37.05
C ALA A 3 32.42 -15.35 -36.33
N ASP A 4 32.32 -14.10 -36.78
CA ASP A 4 31.43 -13.09 -36.20
C ASP A 4 29.96 -13.35 -36.60
N ARG A 5 29.73 -13.83 -37.83
CA ARG A 5 28.40 -14.28 -38.28
C ARG A 5 27.95 -15.56 -37.56
N ALA A 6 28.87 -16.48 -37.30
CA ALA A 6 28.59 -17.69 -36.53
C ALA A 6 28.21 -17.35 -35.08
N LEU A 7 28.91 -16.39 -34.46
CA LEU A 7 28.62 -15.91 -33.11
C LEU A 7 27.27 -15.17 -33.04
N LEU A 8 26.95 -14.33 -34.04
CA LEU A 8 25.65 -13.66 -34.14
C LEU A 8 24.50 -14.66 -34.33
N ALA A 9 24.67 -15.68 -35.19
CA ALA A 9 23.67 -16.72 -35.39
C ALA A 9 23.45 -17.59 -34.14
N GLN A 10 24.53 -17.86 -33.39
CA GLN A 10 24.47 -18.57 -32.12
C GLN A 10 23.74 -17.75 -31.03
N ASN A 11 23.98 -16.44 -30.99
CA ASN A 11 23.29 -15.53 -30.07
C ASN A 11 21.79 -15.40 -30.41
N GLU A 12 21.43 -15.33 -31.70
CA GLU A 12 20.03 -15.29 -32.14
C GLU A 12 19.27 -16.58 -31.83
N ALA A 13 19.92 -17.74 -31.96
CA ALA A 13 19.34 -19.02 -31.57
C ALA A 13 19.07 -19.06 -30.06
N HIS A 14 20.03 -18.57 -29.26
CA HIS A 14 19.88 -18.53 -27.80
C HIS A 14 18.75 -17.60 -27.34
N ILE A 15 18.58 -16.45 -28.00
CA ILE A 15 17.46 -15.52 -27.75
C ILE A 15 16.11 -16.19 -28.08
N ARG A 16 16.05 -16.97 -29.15
CA ARG A 16 14.82 -17.67 -29.58
C ARG A 16 14.45 -18.80 -28.63
N ASP A 17 15.43 -19.50 -28.06
CA ASP A 17 15.23 -20.56 -27.07
C ASP A 17 14.73 -20.00 -25.73
N ILE A 18 15.21 -18.81 -25.34
CA ILE A 18 14.69 -18.11 -24.14
C ILE A 18 13.23 -17.68 -24.34
N GLN A 19 12.84 -17.33 -25.57
CA GLN A 19 11.47 -16.93 -25.92
C GLN A 19 10.50 -18.10 -26.09
N SER A 20 11.00 -19.33 -26.31
CA SER A 20 10.18 -20.54 -26.51
C SER A 20 9.89 -21.32 -25.22
N LEU A 21 10.46 -20.90 -24.09
CA LEU A 21 10.19 -21.48 -22.77
C LEU A 21 8.70 -21.36 -22.40
N PRO A 22 8.14 -22.35 -21.68
CA PRO A 22 6.72 -22.38 -21.35
C PRO A 22 6.30 -21.13 -20.57
N PRO A 23 5.09 -20.61 -20.81
CA PRO A 23 4.61 -19.34 -20.23
C PRO A 23 4.64 -19.32 -18.70
N ASP A 24 4.64 -20.48 -18.05
CA ASP A 24 4.75 -20.61 -16.60
C ASP A 24 6.12 -20.19 -16.06
N LEU A 25 7.21 -20.44 -16.81
CA LEU A 25 8.55 -20.03 -16.40
C LEU A 25 8.72 -18.51 -16.56
N GLN A 26 8.25 -17.93 -17.67
CA GLN A 26 8.23 -16.48 -17.86
C GLN A 26 7.39 -15.79 -16.77
N ARG A 27 6.22 -16.33 -16.44
CA ARG A 27 5.39 -15.84 -15.32
C ARG A 27 6.12 -15.94 -13.98
N SER A 28 6.84 -17.03 -13.71
CA SER A 28 7.60 -17.19 -12.47
C SER A 28 8.73 -16.17 -12.34
N GLN A 29 9.42 -15.86 -13.44
CA GLN A 29 10.47 -14.83 -13.50
C GLN A 29 9.88 -13.44 -13.27
N SER A 30 8.76 -13.10 -13.92
CA SER A 30 8.08 -11.82 -13.68
C SER A 30 7.56 -11.69 -12.24
N LEU A 31 7.10 -12.78 -11.62
CA LEU A 31 6.71 -12.77 -10.21
C LEU A 31 7.90 -12.54 -9.27
N SER A 32 9.06 -13.16 -9.54
CA SER A 32 10.27 -12.88 -8.75
C SER A 32 10.73 -11.44 -8.89
N GLU A 33 10.71 -10.87 -10.10
CA GLU A 33 11.06 -9.47 -10.33
C GLU A 33 10.14 -8.51 -9.56
N LEU A 34 8.82 -8.77 -9.57
CA LEU A 34 7.86 -7.98 -8.80
C LEU A 34 8.09 -8.11 -7.29
N HIS A 35 8.43 -9.31 -6.80
CA HIS A 35 8.76 -9.51 -5.39
C HIS A 35 10.04 -8.80 -4.96
N GLU A 36 11.08 -8.82 -5.79
CA GLU A 36 12.33 -8.08 -5.54
C GLU A 36 12.09 -6.57 -5.53
N ALA A 37 11.36 -6.06 -6.52
CA ALA A 37 10.98 -4.65 -6.57
C ALA A 37 10.18 -4.23 -5.32
N LYS A 38 9.23 -5.08 -4.89
CA LYS A 38 8.48 -4.88 -3.65
C LYS A 38 9.41 -4.86 -2.43
N ALA A 39 10.36 -5.79 -2.33
CA ALA A 39 11.29 -5.86 -1.21
C ALA A 39 12.17 -4.61 -1.10
N VAL A 40 12.63 -4.07 -2.22
CA VAL A 40 13.39 -2.80 -2.25
C VAL A 40 12.56 -1.64 -1.72
N ILE A 41 11.30 -1.51 -2.16
CA ILE A 41 10.39 -0.46 -1.66
C ILE A 41 10.13 -0.66 -0.17
N GLN A 42 9.85 -1.89 0.26
CA GLN A 42 9.56 -2.20 1.65
C GLN A 42 10.73 -1.84 2.57
N ASN A 43 11.97 -2.22 2.21
CA ASN A 43 13.17 -1.85 2.97
C ASN A 43 13.34 -0.33 3.12
N ARG A 44 13.01 0.44 2.06
CA ARG A 44 13.06 1.91 2.13
C ARG A 44 12.00 2.47 3.05
N LEU A 45 10.81 1.87 3.09
CA LEU A 45 9.71 2.30 3.96
C LEU A 45 9.99 1.93 5.42
N ASP A 46 10.58 0.76 5.68
CA ASP A 46 10.89 0.28 7.04
C ASP A 46 11.95 1.16 7.75
N ALA A 47 12.76 1.91 6.98
CA ALA A 47 13.67 2.91 7.53
C ALA A 47 12.95 4.12 8.18
N PHE A 48 11.67 4.32 7.89
CA PHE A 48 10.87 5.39 8.47
C PHE A 48 10.00 4.85 9.61
N ILE A 49 10.07 5.52 10.76
CA ILE A 49 9.09 5.31 11.82
C ILE A 49 7.84 6.10 11.44
N TYR A 50 6.71 5.40 11.33
CA TYR A 50 5.40 6.02 11.16
C TYR A 50 4.72 6.06 12.53
N PRO A 51 4.79 7.17 13.29
CA PRO A 51 4.29 7.21 14.65
C PRO A 51 2.82 6.79 14.72
N VAL A 52 2.03 7.18 13.74
CA VAL A 52 0.60 6.86 13.70
C VAL A 52 0.29 5.37 13.45
N LEU A 53 1.28 4.59 13.02
CA LEU A 53 1.18 3.14 12.92
C LEU A 53 1.74 2.43 14.17
N THR A 54 2.56 3.09 14.98
CA THR A 54 3.15 2.53 16.20
C THR A 54 2.43 2.94 17.49
N LEU A 55 1.59 3.97 17.45
CA LEU A 55 0.80 4.42 18.60
C LEU A 55 -0.21 3.34 19.05
N PRO A 56 -0.44 3.23 20.39
CA PRO A 56 -1.54 2.47 20.95
C PRO A 56 -2.89 2.95 20.41
N ASN A 57 -3.86 2.04 20.32
CA ASN A 57 -5.17 2.34 19.75
C ASN A 57 -5.88 3.45 20.54
N GLU A 58 -5.69 3.51 21.86
CA GLU A 58 -6.30 4.49 22.76
C GLU A 58 -5.83 5.91 22.43
N VAL A 59 -4.54 6.08 22.13
CA VAL A 59 -3.96 7.39 21.77
C VAL A 59 -4.47 7.83 20.41
N VAL A 60 -4.56 6.90 19.45
CA VAL A 60 -5.11 7.19 18.11
C VAL A 60 -6.59 7.56 18.20
N SER A 61 -7.39 6.85 19.01
CA SER A 61 -8.79 7.18 19.25
C SER A 61 -8.96 8.57 19.86
N GLU A 62 -8.09 8.98 20.80
CA GLU A 62 -8.15 10.33 21.37
C GLU A 62 -7.82 11.41 20.33
N ILE A 63 -6.79 11.19 19.49
CA ILE A 63 -6.47 12.08 18.37
C ILE A 63 -7.68 12.23 17.43
N PHE A 64 -8.39 11.13 17.13
CA PHE A 64 -9.59 11.16 16.30
C PHE A 64 -10.73 11.97 16.92
N ILE A 65 -10.89 11.90 18.24
CA ILE A 65 -11.91 12.68 18.95
C ILE A 65 -11.58 14.18 18.87
N GLN A 66 -10.31 14.55 19.01
CA GLN A 66 -9.86 15.94 18.90
C GLN A 66 -9.90 16.49 17.47
N PHE A 67 -9.98 15.63 16.46
CA PHE A 67 -10.15 16.02 15.05
C PHE A 67 -11.59 16.48 14.71
N LEU A 68 -12.58 16.03 15.49
CA LEU A 68 -13.98 16.40 15.30
C LEU A 68 -14.24 17.86 15.73
N PRO A 69 -15.28 18.52 15.19
CA PRO A 69 -15.66 19.84 15.65
C PRO A 69 -16.02 19.82 17.14
N ALA A 70 -15.65 20.90 17.83
CA ALA A 70 -15.96 21.04 19.24
C ALA A 70 -17.48 21.07 19.47
N TYR A 71 -17.91 20.38 20.54
CA TYR A 71 -19.29 20.45 21.02
C TYR A 71 -19.71 21.92 21.20
N PRO A 72 -20.93 22.31 20.77
CA PRO A 72 -22.08 21.48 20.41
C PRO A 72 -22.19 21.13 18.91
N LYS A 73 -21.24 21.54 18.07
CA LYS A 73 -21.38 21.34 16.62
C LYS A 73 -21.26 19.85 16.29
N PRO A 74 -22.26 19.24 15.65
CA PRO A 74 -22.16 17.86 15.21
C PRO A 74 -21.12 17.72 14.09
N PRO A 75 -20.31 16.65 14.07
CA PRO A 75 -19.46 16.35 12.93
C PRO A 75 -20.29 16.06 11.67
N PRO A 76 -19.86 16.54 10.49
CA PRO A 76 -20.54 16.22 9.25
C PRO A 76 -20.31 14.76 8.86
N LEU A 77 -21.27 14.15 8.16
CA LEU A 77 -21.12 12.79 7.64
C LEU A 77 -20.03 12.68 6.57
N VAL A 78 -19.80 13.73 5.79
CA VAL A 78 -18.81 13.78 4.71
C VAL A 78 -18.05 15.11 4.74
N GLY A 79 -16.77 15.07 4.40
CA GLY A 79 -15.93 16.26 4.24
C GLY A 79 -14.94 16.47 5.39
N THR A 80 -14.49 17.71 5.55
CA THR A 80 -13.50 18.09 6.56
C THR A 80 -14.06 17.88 7.96
N SER A 81 -13.24 17.32 8.86
CA SER A 81 -13.62 17.01 10.24
C SER A 81 -14.73 15.94 10.37
N SER A 82 -14.95 15.15 9.32
CA SER A 82 -15.84 14.00 9.36
C SER A 82 -15.15 12.74 9.90
N PRO A 83 -15.77 11.97 10.81
CA PRO A 83 -15.24 10.69 11.25
C PRO A 83 -15.14 9.66 10.11
N THR A 84 -15.95 9.79 9.06
CA THR A 84 -15.87 8.89 7.89
C THR A 84 -14.56 9.05 7.13
N LEU A 85 -14.02 10.28 7.06
CA LEU A 85 -12.73 10.54 6.41
C LEU A 85 -11.61 9.70 7.03
N LEU A 86 -11.60 9.56 8.36
CA LEU A 86 -10.62 8.76 9.10
C LEU A 86 -10.68 7.28 8.71
N THR A 87 -11.84 6.79 8.29
CA THR A 87 -12.03 5.40 7.85
C THR A 87 -11.49 5.12 6.44
N HIS A 88 -11.13 6.15 5.66
CA HIS A 88 -10.63 5.99 4.30
C HIS A 88 -9.09 6.01 4.20
N ILE A 89 -8.38 6.31 5.30
CA ILE A 89 -6.92 6.50 5.28
C ILE A 89 -6.16 5.17 5.16
N CYS A 90 -6.40 4.24 6.08
CA CYS A 90 -5.81 2.90 6.03
C CYS A 90 -6.66 1.88 6.80
N GLN A 91 -6.36 0.59 6.64
CA GLN A 91 -7.11 -0.48 7.32
C GLN A 91 -7.05 -0.36 8.85
N LYS A 92 -5.88 -0.01 9.41
CA LYS A 92 -5.72 0.17 10.87
C LYS A 92 -6.60 1.30 11.40
N TRP A 93 -6.61 2.46 10.74
CA TRP A 93 -7.42 3.61 11.15
C TRP A 93 -8.91 3.33 11.03
N ARG A 94 -9.32 2.64 9.96
CA ARG A 94 -10.70 2.18 9.81
C ARG A 94 -11.15 1.32 10.99
N ALA A 95 -10.33 0.33 11.38
CA ALA A 95 -10.65 -0.53 12.52
C ALA A 95 -10.79 0.29 13.81
N ILE A 96 -9.85 1.20 14.09
CA ILE A 96 -9.87 2.04 15.30
C ILE A 96 -11.08 2.99 15.30
N ALA A 97 -11.35 3.67 14.18
CA ALA A 97 -12.46 4.61 14.06
C ALA A 97 -13.82 3.92 14.25
N LEU A 98 -14.03 2.76 13.61
CA LEU A 98 -15.25 1.97 13.78
C LEU A 98 -15.38 1.40 15.21
N ALA A 99 -14.26 1.05 15.85
CA ALA A 99 -14.23 0.59 17.23
C ALA A 99 -14.34 1.71 18.27
N THR A 100 -14.46 2.98 17.87
CA THR A 100 -14.56 4.14 18.78
C THR A 100 -15.97 4.76 18.72
N PRO A 101 -16.94 4.30 19.55
CA PRO A 101 -18.33 4.79 19.52
C PRO A 101 -18.49 6.30 19.71
N LYS A 102 -17.55 6.93 20.43
CA LYS A 102 -17.58 8.38 20.70
C LYS A 102 -17.57 9.22 19.41
N LEU A 103 -17.00 8.71 18.32
CA LEU A 103 -16.94 9.39 17.02
C LEU A 103 -18.30 9.44 16.30
N TRP A 104 -19.21 8.53 16.64
CA TRP A 104 -20.46 8.30 15.89
C TRP A 104 -21.71 8.72 16.67
N ARG A 105 -21.55 9.36 17.84
CA ARG A 105 -22.64 9.66 18.77
C ARG A 105 -23.64 10.68 18.23
N VAL A 106 -23.15 11.65 17.47
CA VAL A 106 -23.93 12.69 16.81
C VAL A 106 -23.27 12.92 15.47
N ILE A 107 -24.01 12.84 14.38
CA ILE A 107 -23.52 13.10 13.02
C ILE A 107 -24.59 13.91 12.31
N ASP A 108 -24.17 14.98 11.64
CA ASP A 108 -25.04 15.79 10.79
C ASP A 108 -25.05 15.23 9.36
N MET A 109 -26.22 15.15 8.74
CA MET A 109 -26.42 14.48 7.44
C MET A 109 -26.41 15.47 6.28
#